data_AF-A0A5D6WNW7-F1
#
_entry.id   AF-A0A5D6WNW7-F1
#
_cell.length_a   1.000
_cell.length_b   1.000
_cell.length_c   1.000
_cell.angle_alpha   90.00
_cell.angle_beta   90.00
_cell.angle_gamma   90.00
#
_symmetry.space_group_name_H-M   'P 1'
#
loop_
_entity.id
_entity.type
_entity.pdbx_description
1 polymer ?
#
loop_
_entity_poly.entity_id
_entity_poly.type
_entity_poly.pdbx_seq_one_letter_code
_entity_poly.pdbx_strand_id
1 'polypeptide(L)'
;MIETDPKLVRIHHLDLLEYFSDSEERLISQLDWLLDRTGNVREGRYWVYYSTSRWARELHLSPSTVQRTIAHLIRIGVLISRNYNHHAYDRTRWLTINYDRLKEMGIRAQHFCENDRARKAHILVEQWEAEQEKQNAAPRHYGKDSFFYQLPKEVQAMMLAH
;
A
#
# COMPACT_ATOMS: atom_id res chain seq x y z
N MET A 1 -19.04 -12.93 15.57
CA MET A 1 -18.60 -11.68 16.23
C MET A 1 -17.10 -11.60 16.00
N ILE A 2 -16.65 -10.65 15.18
CA ILE A 2 -15.21 -10.42 15.00
C ILE A 2 -14.84 -9.41 16.08
N GLU A 3 -14.21 -9.87 17.16
CA GLU A 3 -13.59 -8.97 18.14
C GLU A 3 -12.39 -8.30 17.46
N THR A 4 -12.53 -7.02 17.17
CA THR A 4 -11.42 -6.18 16.73
C THR A 4 -10.92 -5.45 17.97
N ASP A 5 -9.64 -5.63 18.31
CA ASP A 5 -8.98 -4.82 19.34
C ASP A 5 -9.11 -3.34 18.93
N PRO A 6 -9.77 -2.48 19.72
CA PRO A 6 -9.96 -1.07 19.39
C PRO A 6 -8.65 -0.31 19.15
N LYS A 7 -7.52 -0.82 19.63
CA LYS A 7 -6.19 -0.23 19.41
C LYS A 7 -5.61 -0.54 18.03
N LEU A 8 -6.10 -1.58 17.35
CA LEU A 8 -5.63 -2.00 16.03
C LEU A 8 -6.44 -1.39 14.87
N VAL A 9 -7.58 -0.75 15.16
CA VAL A 9 -8.42 -0.13 14.13
C VAL A 9 -7.79 1.20 13.72
N ARG A 10 -7.04 1.20 12.61
CA ARG A 10 -6.41 2.41 12.06
C ARG A 10 -7.39 3.42 11.52
N ILE A 11 -8.48 2.94 10.94
CA ILE A 11 -9.53 3.78 10.38
C ILE A 11 -10.86 3.26 10.92
N HIS A 12 -11.59 4.10 11.66
CA HIS A 12 -12.94 3.75 12.06
C HIS A 12 -13.86 3.83 10.85
N HIS A 13 -14.49 2.71 10.49
CA HIS A 13 -15.41 2.63 9.34
C HIS A 13 -16.54 3.67 9.40
N LEU A 14 -17.03 3.98 10.62
CA LEU A 14 -18.06 4.98 10.82
C LEU A 14 -17.61 6.39 10.38
N ASP A 15 -16.33 6.71 10.59
CA ASP A 15 -15.75 7.99 10.19
C ASP A 15 -15.65 8.11 8.66
N LEU A 16 -15.56 6.99 7.93
CA LEU A 16 -15.48 7.01 6.47
C LEU A 16 -16.84 7.29 5.82
N LEU A 17 -17.93 6.78 6.40
CA LEU A 17 -19.28 6.88 5.81
C LEU A 17 -19.81 8.31 5.75
N GLU A 18 -19.27 9.22 6.55
CA GLU A 18 -19.61 10.64 6.49
C GLU A 18 -19.04 11.33 5.24
N TYR A 19 -17.91 10.83 4.72
CA TYR A 19 -17.16 11.47 3.64
C TYR A 19 -17.18 10.69 2.32
N PHE A 20 -17.43 9.39 2.38
CA PHE A 20 -17.29 8.48 1.26
C PHE A 20 -18.55 7.66 1.01
N SER A 21 -18.78 7.31 -0.26
CA SER A 21 -19.83 6.36 -0.63
C SER A 21 -19.51 4.95 -0.13
N ASP A 22 -20.54 4.10 -0.03
CA ASP A 22 -20.42 2.70 0.39
C ASP A 22 -19.36 1.91 -0.42
N SER A 23 -19.24 2.15 -1.73
CA SER A 23 -18.22 1.49 -2.55
C SER A 23 -16.79 1.97 -2.24
N GLU A 24 -16.64 3.24 -1.87
CA GLU A 24 -15.35 3.85 -1.53
C GLU A 24 -14.89 3.44 -0.14
N GLU A 25 -15.81 3.49 0.84
CA GLU A 25 -15.57 3.02 2.20
C GLU A 25 -15.11 1.56 2.17
N ARG A 26 -15.85 0.66 1.52
CA ARG A 26 -15.48 -0.76 1.44
C ARG A 26 -14.09 -0.94 0.83
N LEU A 27 -13.75 -0.16 -0.19
CA LEU A 27 -12.44 -0.26 -0.84
C LEU A 27 -11.33 0.23 0.09
N ILE A 28 -11.48 1.38 0.73
CA ILE A 28 -10.50 1.94 1.69
C ILE A 28 -10.30 0.95 2.83
N SER A 29 -11.39 0.47 3.42
CA SER A 29 -11.41 -0.50 4.52
C SER A 29 -10.72 -1.81 4.15
N GLN A 30 -11.05 -2.38 2.99
CA GLN A 30 -10.41 -3.60 2.53
C GLN A 30 -8.92 -3.38 2.21
N LEU A 31 -8.56 -2.23 1.65
CA LEU A 31 -7.18 -1.89 1.34
C LEU A 31 -6.34 -1.72 2.61
N ASP A 32 -6.87 -1.05 3.63
CA ASP A 32 -6.19 -0.86 4.93
C ASP A 32 -5.87 -2.21 5.57
N TRP A 33 -6.86 -3.11 5.63
CA TRP A 33 -6.67 -4.47 6.13
C TRP A 33 -5.63 -5.28 5.34
N LEU A 34 -5.55 -5.08 4.02
CA LEU A 34 -4.58 -5.75 3.15
C LEU A 34 -3.16 -5.17 3.32
N LEU A 35 -3.03 -3.87 3.58
CA LEU A 35 -1.73 -3.22 3.80
C LEU A 35 -1.01 -3.76 5.04
N ASP A 36 -1.75 -4.32 6.00
CA ASP A 36 -1.19 -4.96 7.21
C ASP A 36 -0.55 -6.32 6.93
N ARG A 37 -0.97 -6.93 5.82
CA ARG A 37 -0.70 -8.34 5.50
C ARG A 37 0.15 -8.50 4.25
N THR A 38 0.45 -7.39 3.57
CA THR A 38 1.25 -7.41 2.35
C THR A 38 2.74 -7.35 2.69
N GLY A 39 3.53 -8.26 2.11
CA GLY A 39 5.01 -8.18 2.15
C GLY A 39 5.59 -7.22 1.11
N ASN A 40 4.74 -6.54 0.35
CA ASN A 40 5.16 -5.69 -0.77
C ASN A 40 5.52 -4.27 -0.28
N VAL A 41 6.79 -4.06 0.05
CA VAL A 41 7.33 -2.74 0.44
C VAL A 41 8.10 -2.11 -0.73
N ARG A 42 7.77 -0.87 -1.09
CA ARG A 42 8.50 -0.04 -2.07
C ARG A 42 8.39 1.43 -1.70
N GLU A 43 9.45 2.22 -1.94
CA GLU A 43 9.48 3.65 -1.61
C GLU A 43 9.03 3.93 -0.16
N GLY A 44 9.43 3.06 0.77
CA GLY A 44 9.09 3.18 2.19
C GLY A 44 7.63 2.94 2.56
N ARG A 45 6.82 2.42 1.63
CA ARG A 45 5.39 2.18 1.83
C ARG A 45 5.04 0.74 1.52
N TYR A 46 4.03 0.23 2.22
CA TYR A 46 3.36 -1.00 1.83
C TYR A 46 2.42 -0.74 0.67
N TRP A 47 2.31 -1.74 -0.21
CA TRP A 47 1.47 -1.68 -1.39
C TRP A 47 0.64 -2.94 -1.56
N VAL A 48 -0.54 -2.79 -2.13
CA VAL A 48 -1.38 -3.91 -2.55
C VAL A 48 -1.43 -3.96 -4.07
N TYR A 49 -1.10 -5.12 -4.62
CA TYR A 49 -1.01 -5.37 -6.05
C TYR A 49 -2.17 -6.24 -6.55
N TYR A 50 -3.34 -5.64 -6.79
CA TYR A 50 -4.59 -6.36 -7.07
C TYR A 50 -5.22 -5.92 -8.39
N SER A 51 -5.70 -6.90 -9.17
CA SER A 51 -6.40 -6.62 -10.43
C SER A 51 -7.79 -6.05 -10.16
N THR A 52 -8.36 -5.32 -11.12
CA THR A 52 -9.75 -4.84 -11.03
C THR A 52 -10.72 -6.00 -10.83
N SER A 53 -10.51 -7.14 -11.48
CA SER A 53 -11.36 -8.33 -11.32
C SER A 53 -11.27 -8.93 -9.93
N ARG A 54 -10.08 -8.92 -9.31
CA ARG A 54 -9.92 -9.35 -7.92
C ARG A 54 -10.66 -8.41 -6.97
N TRP A 55 -10.43 -7.10 -7.09
CA TRP A 55 -11.16 -6.10 -6.31
C TRP A 55 -12.68 -6.23 -6.44
N ALA A 56 -13.18 -6.41 -7.67
CA ALA A 56 -14.61 -6.62 -7.92
C ALA A 56 -15.17 -7.82 -7.16
N ARG A 57 -14.43 -8.93 -7.14
CA ARG A 57 -14.81 -10.14 -6.40
C ARG A 57 -14.78 -9.93 -4.89
N GLU A 58 -13.69 -9.41 -4.33
CA GLU A 58 -13.57 -9.22 -2.87
C GLU A 58 -14.62 -8.23 -2.34
N LEU A 59 -14.85 -7.12 -3.07
CA LEU A 59 -15.79 -6.07 -2.67
C LEU A 59 -17.24 -6.37 -3.04
N HIS A 60 -17.48 -7.45 -3.80
CA HIS A 60 -18.80 -7.78 -4.37
C HIS A 60 -19.38 -6.61 -5.19
N LEU A 61 -18.54 -5.94 -5.97
CA LEU A 61 -18.87 -4.80 -6.82
C LEU A 61 -18.63 -5.14 -8.29
N SER A 62 -19.27 -4.41 -9.19
CA SER A 62 -18.96 -4.54 -10.62
C SER A 62 -17.55 -4.01 -10.93
N PRO A 63 -16.85 -4.56 -11.95
CA PRO A 63 -15.54 -4.04 -12.36
C PRO A 63 -15.56 -2.54 -12.71
N SER A 64 -16.64 -2.05 -13.30
CA SER A 64 -16.78 -0.63 -13.66
C SER A 64 -16.99 0.26 -12.43
N THR A 65 -17.70 -0.22 -11.40
CA THR A 65 -17.79 0.46 -10.11
C THR A 65 -16.42 0.56 -9.46
N VAL A 66 -15.68 -0.55 -9.35
CA VAL A 66 -14.33 -0.56 -8.78
C VAL A 66 -13.39 0.41 -9.50
N GLN A 67 -13.39 0.42 -10.83
CA GLN A 67 -12.55 1.36 -11.60
C GLN A 67 -12.89 2.82 -11.31
N ARG A 68 -14.19 3.16 -11.26
CA ARG A 68 -14.65 4.52 -10.93
C ARG A 68 -14.26 4.91 -9.50
N THR A 69 -14.48 4.01 -8.54
CA THR A 69 -14.11 4.18 -7.13
C THR A 69 -12.62 4.44 -6.98
N ILE A 70 -11.76 3.59 -7.54
CA ILE A 70 -10.30 3.76 -7.48
C ILE A 70 -9.89 5.09 -8.13
N ALA A 71 -10.40 5.38 -9.33
CA ALA A 71 -10.07 6.61 -10.04
C ALA A 71 -10.46 7.86 -9.24
N HIS A 72 -11.64 7.84 -8.61
CA HIS A 72 -12.11 8.92 -7.77
C HIS A 72 -11.24 9.13 -6.54
N LEU A 73 -10.94 8.06 -5.80
CA LEU A 73 -10.12 8.12 -4.60
C LEU A 73 -8.67 8.55 -4.87
N ILE A 74 -8.11 8.18 -6.03
CA ILE A 74 -6.81 8.70 -6.50
C ILE A 74 -6.91 10.20 -6.80
N ARG A 75 -7.96 10.62 -7.51
CA ARG A 75 -8.17 12.02 -7.90
C ARG A 75 -8.26 12.96 -6.71
N ILE A 76 -8.88 12.53 -5.60
CA ILE A 76 -8.99 13.32 -4.36
C ILE A 76 -7.80 13.14 -3.40
N GLY A 77 -6.81 12.31 -3.79
CA GLY A 77 -5.56 12.11 -3.06
C GLY A 77 -5.61 11.14 -1.89
N VAL A 78 -6.74 10.44 -1.69
CA VAL A 78 -6.93 9.45 -0.61
C VAL A 78 -6.15 8.16 -0.90
N LEU A 79 -6.13 7.75 -2.17
CA LEU A 79 -5.29 6.64 -2.62
C LEU A 79 -4.10 7.15 -3.41
N ILE A 80 -2.96 6.50 -3.21
CA ILE A 80 -1.78 6.67 -4.03
C ILE A 80 -1.68 5.46 -4.94
N SER A 81 -1.42 5.70 -6.23
CA SER A 81 -1.22 4.65 -7.21
C SER A 81 0.15 4.77 -7.87
N ARG A 82 0.82 3.62 -8.03
CA ARG A 82 2.09 3.48 -8.75
C ARG A 82 2.02 2.30 -9.70
N ASN A 83 2.97 2.25 -10.63
CA ASN A 83 3.15 1.13 -11.53
C ASN A 83 4.51 0.49 -11.25
N TYR A 84 4.50 -0.65 -10.58
CA TYR A 84 5.68 -1.50 -10.38
C TYR A 84 5.55 -2.81 -11.16
N ASN A 85 4.72 -2.81 -12.19
CA ASN A 85 4.46 -4.00 -12.99
C ASN A 85 5.67 -4.30 -13.85
N HIS A 86 5.98 -5.57 -13.92
CA HIS A 86 7.09 -6.07 -14.70
C HIS A 86 6.82 -6.04 -16.22
N HIS A 87 5.56 -6.22 -16.60
CA HIS A 87 5.14 -6.26 -17.99
C HIS A 87 4.31 -5.02 -18.35
N ALA A 88 4.63 -4.39 -19.48
CA ALA A 88 3.93 -3.19 -19.96
C ALA A 88 2.43 -3.41 -20.28
N TYR A 89 2.04 -4.65 -20.59
CA TYR A 89 0.63 -5.00 -20.83
C TYR A 89 -0.15 -5.25 -19.53
N ASP A 90 0.54 -5.43 -18.39
CA ASP A 90 -0.13 -5.67 -17.12
C ASP A 90 -0.72 -4.35 -16.61
N ARG A 91 -2.05 -4.31 -16.51
CA ARG A 91 -2.81 -3.14 -16.07
C ARG A 91 -3.21 -3.20 -14.60
N THR A 92 -2.69 -4.19 -13.86
CA THR A 92 -2.92 -4.32 -12.42
C THR A 92 -2.33 -3.12 -11.68
N ARG A 93 -3.06 -2.58 -10.70
CA ARG A 93 -2.62 -1.36 -10.00
C ARG A 93 -1.95 -1.72 -8.69
N TRP A 94 -0.89 -0.98 -8.36
CA TRP A 94 -0.35 -0.92 -7.02
C TRP A 94 -1.02 0.25 -6.30
N LEU A 95 -1.67 -0.04 -5.18
CA LEU A 95 -2.42 0.93 -4.39
C LEU A 95 -1.92 0.95 -2.95
N THR A 96 -1.91 2.14 -2.36
CA THR A 96 -1.70 2.36 -0.92
C THR A 96 -2.56 3.55 -0.45
N ILE A 97 -2.74 3.70 0.86
CA ILE A 97 -3.55 4.76 1.47
C ILE A 97 -2.68 5.96 1.82
N ASN A 98 -3.16 7.15 1.48
CA ASN A 98 -2.61 8.41 1.95
C ASN A 98 -3.26 8.78 3.29
N TYR A 99 -2.69 8.29 4.39
CA TYR A 99 -3.23 8.55 5.73
C TYR A 99 -3.17 10.03 6.13
N ASP A 100 -2.22 10.79 5.60
CA ASP A 100 -2.14 12.24 5.88
C ASP A 100 -3.32 12.97 5.23
N ARG A 101 -3.71 12.57 4.02
CA ARG A 101 -4.92 13.09 3.37
C ARG A 101 -6.19 12.77 4.16
N LEU A 102 -6.31 11.57 4.74
CA LEU A 102 -7.45 11.23 5.59
C LEU A 102 -7.50 12.13 6.84
N LYS A 103 -6.35 12.39 7.47
CA LYS A 103 -6.27 13.31 8.63
C LYS A 103 -6.66 14.74 8.25
N GLU A 104 -6.22 15.24 7.10
CA GLU A 104 -6.62 16.56 6.57
C GLU A 104 -8.13 16.68 6.38
N MET A 105 -8.80 15.57 6.05
CA MET A 105 -10.26 15.51 5.92
C MET A 105 -10.99 15.44 7.27
N GLY A 106 -10.28 15.38 8.39
CA GLY A 106 -10.84 15.26 9.74
C GLY A 106 -11.13 13.82 10.16
N ILE A 107 -10.80 12.84 9.33
CA ILE A 107 -10.99 11.42 9.62
C ILE A 107 -9.91 10.99 10.60
N ARG A 108 -10.32 10.32 11.69
CA ARG A 108 -9.37 9.76 12.66
C ARG A 108 -8.71 8.53 12.08
N ALA A 109 -7.68 8.79 11.28
CA ALA A 109 -6.78 7.78 10.76
C ALA A 109 -5.54 7.73 11.68
N GLN A 110 -5.46 6.69 12.51
CA GLN A 110 -4.23 6.37 13.22
C GLN A 110 -3.29 5.69 12.22
N HIS A 111 -2.29 6.44 11.75
CA HIS A 111 -1.16 5.85 11.05
C HIS A 111 -0.28 5.15 12.09
N PHE A 112 -0.69 3.96 12.51
CA PHE A 112 0.25 3.05 13.16
C PHE A 112 1.22 2.58 12.08
N CYS A 113 2.27 3.37 11.87
CA CYS A 113 3.54 2.79 11.50
C CYS A 113 4.10 1.95 12.68
N GLU A 114 3.28 1.10 13.31
CA GLU A 114 3.75 -0.07 14.04
C GLU A 114 4.15 -1.14 13.02
N ASN A 115 5.07 -0.76 12.15
CA ASN A 115 5.98 -1.69 11.55
C ASN A 115 7.33 -1.01 11.60
N ASP A 116 7.84 -0.96 12.83
CA ASP A 116 9.24 -0.71 13.15
C ASP A 116 10.13 -1.50 12.15
N ARG A 117 9.68 -2.68 11.70
CA ARG A 117 10.27 -3.47 10.61
C ARG A 117 10.24 -2.84 9.22
N ALA A 118 9.11 -2.33 8.70
CA ALA A 118 9.10 -1.67 7.39
C ALA A 118 9.75 -0.31 7.41
N ARG A 119 9.63 0.43 8.51
CA ARG A 119 10.36 1.69 8.68
C ARG A 119 11.86 1.44 8.77
N LYS A 120 12.30 0.45 9.55
CA LYS A 120 13.71 0.00 9.58
C LYS A 120 14.15 -0.53 8.22
N ALA A 121 13.36 -1.38 7.57
CA ALA A 121 13.68 -1.89 6.23
C ALA A 121 13.79 -0.75 5.23
N HIS A 122 12.90 0.24 5.26
CA HIS A 122 12.97 1.43 4.42
C HIS A 122 14.22 2.28 4.70
N ILE A 123 14.50 2.58 5.97
CA ILE A 123 15.70 3.31 6.37
C ILE A 123 16.95 2.55 5.91
N LEU A 124 16.98 1.23 6.09
CA LEU A 124 18.09 0.38 5.66
C LEU A 124 18.22 0.33 4.13
N VAL A 125 17.11 0.31 3.39
CA VAL A 125 17.08 0.39 1.92
C VAL A 125 17.60 1.74 1.46
N GLU A 126 17.13 2.85 2.02
CA GLU A 126 17.59 4.20 1.68
C GLU A 126 19.07 4.39 2.00
N GLN A 127 19.51 3.92 3.17
CA GLN A 127 20.92 3.94 3.57
C GLN A 127 21.78 3.11 2.60
N TRP A 128 21.32 1.91 2.25
CA TRP A 128 22.00 1.04 1.30
C TRP A 128 22.05 1.65 -0.11
N GLU A 129 20.95 2.21 -0.62
CA GLU A 129 20.90 2.91 -1.91
C GLU A 129 21.86 4.11 -1.92
N ALA A 130 21.90 4.91 -0.85
CA ALA A 130 22.83 6.02 -0.70
C ALA A 130 24.30 5.56 -0.58
N GLU A 131 24.56 4.40 0.03
CA GLU A 131 25.88 3.78 0.07
C GLU A 131 26.33 3.29 -1.31
N GLN A 132 25.42 2.67 -2.09
CA GLN A 132 25.70 2.25 -3.46
C GLN A 132 25.95 3.46 -4.38
N GLU A 133 25.19 4.54 -4.22
CA GLU A 133 25.37 5.79 -4.98
C GLU A 133 26.73 6.44 -4.71
N LYS A 134 27.21 6.38 -3.44
CA LYS A 134 28.55 6.85 -3.05
C LYS A 134 29.70 5.99 -3.58
N GLN A 135 29.46 4.72 -3.94
CA GLN A 135 30.49 3.77 -4.37
C GLN A 135 30.78 3.74 -5.88
N ASN A 136 30.18 4.65 -6.68
CA ASN A 136 30.37 4.93 -8.12
C ASN A 136 29.49 4.16 -9.16
N ALA A 137 28.73 4.99 -9.88
CA ALA A 137 28.34 4.96 -11.31
C ALA A 137 27.17 4.08 -11.81
N ALA A 138 26.14 4.80 -12.26
CA ALA A 138 24.98 4.46 -13.10
C ALA A 138 23.88 3.59 -12.47
N PRO A 139 22.59 4.03 -12.55
CA PRO A 139 21.48 3.20 -12.10
C PRO A 139 21.43 1.95 -12.98
N ARG A 140 21.74 0.79 -12.40
CA ARG A 140 21.56 -0.48 -13.09
C ARG A 140 20.08 -0.59 -13.44
N HIS A 141 19.81 -0.62 -14.74
CA HIS A 141 18.47 -0.73 -15.30
C HIS A 141 17.76 -1.94 -14.69
N TYR A 142 16.66 -1.71 -13.97
CA TYR A 142 15.98 -2.73 -13.17
C TYR A 142 15.25 -3.74 -14.07
N GLY A 143 15.83 -4.93 -14.23
CA GLY A 143 15.25 -6.05 -14.97
C GLY A 143 15.02 -7.28 -14.09
N LYS A 144 13.77 -7.74 -14.07
CA LYS A 144 13.29 -9.13 -13.96
C LYS A 144 13.70 -10.03 -12.79
N ASP A 145 13.97 -9.52 -11.61
CA ASP A 145 13.82 -10.30 -10.37
C ASP A 145 13.25 -9.36 -9.30
N SER A 146 12.27 -9.84 -8.52
CA SER A 146 11.56 -9.00 -7.55
C SER A 146 12.55 -8.21 -6.69
N PHE A 147 12.37 -6.89 -6.58
CA PHE A 147 13.16 -5.95 -5.76
C PHE A 147 13.51 -6.54 -4.38
N PHE A 148 12.55 -7.27 -3.82
CA PHE A 148 12.70 -8.03 -2.57
C PHE A 148 13.97 -8.89 -2.51
N TYR A 149 14.28 -9.68 -3.53
CA TYR A 149 15.41 -10.64 -3.50
C TYR A 149 16.78 -10.00 -3.63
N GLN A 150 16.83 -8.71 -3.99
CA GLN A 150 18.08 -7.96 -4.16
C GLN A 150 18.52 -7.27 -2.87
N LEU A 151 17.65 -7.26 -1.85
CA LEU A 151 17.90 -6.61 -0.57
C LEU A 151 18.81 -7.45 0.32
N PRO A 152 19.50 -6.85 1.31
CA PRO A 152 20.21 -7.62 2.33
C PRO A 152 19.31 -8.69 2.96
N LYS A 153 19.85 -9.88 3.25
CA LYS A 153 19.07 -11.00 3.81
C LYS A 153 18.34 -10.62 5.10
N GLU A 154 18.93 -9.73 5.89
CA GLU A 154 18.34 -9.18 7.11
C GLU A 154 17.07 -8.37 6.82
N VAL A 155 17.13 -7.52 5.80
CA VAL A 155 16.00 -6.71 5.32
C VAL A 155 14.91 -7.60 4.72
N GLN A 156 15.30 -8.63 3.95
CA GLN A 156 14.36 -9.65 3.44
C GLN A 156 13.64 -10.38 4.59
N ALA A 157 14.38 -10.83 5.61
CA ALA A 157 13.81 -11.52 6.77
C ALA A 157 12.87 -10.60 7.58
N MET A 158 13.20 -9.32 7.73
CA MET A 158 12.35 -8.34 8.40
C MET A 158 11.03 -8.09 7.66
N MET A 159 11.02 -8.20 6.33
CA MET A 159 9.82 -8.04 5.50
C MET A 159 8.96 -9.30 5.38
N LEU A 160 9.50 -10.49 5.68
CA LEU A 160 8.77 -11.78 5.64
C LEU A 160 8.32 -12.28 7.02
N ALA A 161 8.75 -11.65 8.11
CA ALA A 161 8.37 -12.07 9.46
C ALA A 161 6.92 -11.62 9.78
N HIS A 162 6.01 -12.59 9.82
CA HIS A 162 4.62 -12.46 10.29
C HIS A 162 4.52 -12.18 11.79
#